data_AF-A0A930A2F7-F1
#
_entry.id   AF-A0A930A2F7-F1
#
_cell.length_a   1.000
_cell.length_b   1.000
_cell.length_c   1.000
_cell.angle_alpha   90.00
_cell.angle_beta   90.00
_cell.angle_gamma   90.00
#
_symmetry.space_group_name_H-M   'P 1'
#
loop_
_entity.id
_entity.type
_entity.pdbx_description
1 polymer ?
#
loop_
_entity_poly.entity_id
_entity_poly.type
_entity_poly.pdbx_seq_one_letter_code
_entity_poly.pdbx_strand_id
1 'polypeptide(L)'
;MSIFNYTNEELESLKATFTATEIHQQPSTWEKTIEQVRSRAEEIKAFINKVIHQEDYDVILTGAGTSEFVGNALYSYLNRKLNYKVKSYATTDLTATPENYISAHKPTLLISYGRSGDSPESIGA
;
A
#
# COMPACT_ATOMS: atom_id res chain seq x y z
N MET A 1 -17.86 24.86 10.44
CA MET A 1 -16.61 24.14 10.75
C MET A 1 -15.55 24.74 9.86
N SER A 2 -14.34 24.99 10.35
CA SER A 2 -13.23 25.47 9.52
C SER A 2 -12.18 24.38 9.36
N ILE A 3 -11.56 24.31 8.19
CA ILE A 3 -10.46 23.38 7.90
C ILE A 3 -9.26 24.23 7.46
N PHE A 4 -8.12 24.06 8.14
CA PHE A 4 -6.90 24.86 7.90
C PHE A 4 -7.13 26.38 7.87
N ASN A 5 -8.01 26.87 8.75
CA ASN A 5 -8.44 28.28 8.85
C ASN A 5 -9.28 28.81 7.68
N TYR A 6 -9.79 27.95 6.81
CA TYR A 6 -10.77 28.31 5.77
C TYR A 6 -12.18 27.91 6.19
N THR A 7 -13.18 28.73 5.86
CA THR A 7 -14.59 28.34 5.95
C THR A 7 -14.96 27.37 4.83
N ASN A 8 -16.12 26.73 4.95
CA ASN A 8 -16.61 25.83 3.90
C ASN A 8 -16.89 26.59 2.59
N GLU A 9 -17.43 27.80 2.67
CA GLU A 9 -17.70 28.66 1.51
C GLU A 9 -16.40 29.07 0.80
N GLU A 10 -15.36 29.40 1.56
CA GLU A 10 -14.04 29.70 1.00
C GLU A 10 -13.45 28.48 0.28
N LEU A 11 -13.50 27.29 0.89
CA LEU A 11 -13.02 26.06 0.26
C LEU A 11 -13.82 25.67 -0.99
N GLU A 12 -15.13 25.90 -0.99
CA GLU A 12 -15.98 25.66 -2.16
C GLU A 12 -15.62 26.62 -3.30
N SER A 13 -15.42 27.91 -2.99
CA SER A 13 -15.00 28.89 -3.99
C SER A 13 -13.63 28.56 -4.61
N LEU A 14 -12.74 27.95 -3.83
CA LEU A 14 -11.41 27.50 -4.25
C LEU A 14 -11.43 26.11 -4.92
N LYS A 15 -12.59 25.44 -4.97
CA LYS A 15 -12.73 24.04 -5.41
C LYS A 15 -11.80 23.07 -4.64
N ALA A 16 -11.54 23.36 -3.37
CA ALA A 16 -10.58 22.66 -2.52
C ALA A 16 -11.24 21.75 -1.47
N THR A 17 -12.59 21.73 -1.40
CA THR A 17 -13.35 21.04 -0.35
C THR A 17 -12.94 19.59 -0.13
N PHE A 18 -12.83 18.80 -1.21
CA PHE A 18 -12.50 17.37 -1.11
C PHE A 18 -11.09 17.15 -0.57
N THR A 19 -10.08 17.72 -1.23
CA THR A 19 -8.68 17.55 -0.83
C THR A 19 -8.43 18.06 0.59
N ALA A 20 -8.98 19.22 0.95
CA ALA A 20 -8.83 19.76 2.31
C ALA A 20 -9.46 18.84 3.36
N THR A 21 -10.65 18.31 3.07
CA THR A 21 -11.34 17.35 3.95
C THR A 21 -10.56 16.04 4.08
N GLU A 22 -10.06 15.50 2.96
CA GLU A 22 -9.28 14.26 2.91
C GLU A 22 -7.97 14.36 3.70
N ILE A 23 -7.28 15.50 3.62
CA ILE A 23 -6.07 15.75 4.42
C ILE A 23 -6.44 15.88 5.90
N HIS A 24 -7.49 16.64 6.21
CA HIS A 24 -7.89 16.93 7.59
C HIS A 24 -8.35 15.68 8.35
N GLN A 25 -9.02 14.74 7.67
CA GLN A 25 -9.54 13.53 8.31
C GLN A 25 -8.46 12.47 8.59
N GLN A 26 -7.23 12.61 8.06
CA GLN A 26 -6.17 11.60 8.17
C GLN A 26 -5.93 11.07 9.59
N PRO A 27 -5.85 11.90 10.66
CA PRO A 27 -5.66 11.39 12.02
C PRO A 27 -6.76 10.39 12.43
N SER A 28 -8.03 10.73 12.17
CA SER A 28 -9.15 9.84 12.48
C SER A 28 -9.17 8.59 11.59
N THR A 29 -8.72 8.72 10.34
CA THR A 29 -8.59 7.58 9.42
C THR A 29 -7.52 6.61 9.90
N TRP A 30 -6.39 7.10 10.40
CA TRP A 30 -5.31 6.25 10.92
C TRP A 30 -5.76 5.43 12.12
N GLU A 31 -6.47 6.04 13.08
CA GLU A 31 -7.03 5.32 14.23
C GLU A 31 -7.98 4.20 13.80
N LYS A 32 -8.89 4.50 12.85
CA LYS A 32 -9.80 3.50 12.28
C LYS A 32 -9.04 2.36 11.59
N THR A 33 -8.01 2.67 10.81
CA THR A 33 -7.19 1.67 10.12
C THR A 33 -6.44 0.78 11.11
N ILE A 34 -5.86 1.35 12.17
CA ILE A 34 -5.18 0.57 13.22
C ILE A 34 -6.15 -0.42 13.87
N GLU A 35 -7.38 0.00 14.17
CA GLU A 35 -8.38 -0.87 14.78
C GLU A 35 -8.84 -1.99 13.83
N GLN A 36 -9.01 -1.69 12.54
CA GLN A 36 -9.29 -2.71 11.53
C GLN A 36 -8.19 -3.77 11.44
N VAL A 37 -6.92 -3.36 11.45
CA VAL A 37 -5.79 -4.30 11.44
C VAL A 37 -5.75 -5.10 12.76
N ARG A 38 -5.96 -4.43 13.91
CA ARG A 38 -5.94 -5.07 15.23
C ARG A 38 -7.01 -6.15 15.35
N SER A 39 -8.24 -5.86 14.93
CA SER A 39 -9.35 -6.82 14.99
C SER A 39 -9.16 -8.07 14.13
N ARG A 40 -8.25 -8.02 13.14
CA ARG A 40 -7.90 -9.14 12.24
C ARG A 40 -6.45 -9.59 12.36
N ALA A 41 -5.74 -9.20 13.43
CA ALA A 41 -4.29 -9.37 13.52
C ALA A 41 -3.84 -10.83 13.38
N GLU A 42 -4.52 -11.76 14.06
CA GLU A 42 -4.18 -13.18 14.00
C GLU A 42 -4.45 -13.80 12.62
N GLU A 43 -5.54 -13.40 11.95
CA GLU A 43 -5.87 -13.84 10.60
C GLU A 43 -4.82 -13.37 9.58
N ILE A 44 -4.47 -12.07 9.63
CA ILE A 44 -3.46 -11.47 8.77
C ILE A 44 -2.09 -12.13 9.00
N LYS A 45 -1.72 -12.33 10.27
CA LYS A 45 -0.47 -12.99 10.64
C LYS A 45 -0.43 -14.43 10.13
N ALA A 46 -1.50 -15.20 10.32
CA ALA A 46 -1.59 -16.56 9.82
C ALA A 46 -1.47 -16.63 8.29
N PHE A 47 -2.05 -15.66 7.56
CA PHE A 47 -1.93 -15.56 6.11
C PHE A 47 -0.49 -15.27 5.67
N ILE A 48 0.15 -14.25 6.24
CA ILE A 48 1.54 -13.86 5.90
C ILE A 48 2.52 -15.00 6.21
N ASN A 49 2.33 -15.70 7.33
CA ASN A 49 3.18 -16.80 7.78
C ASN A 49 3.19 -18.00 6.83
N LYS A 50 2.23 -18.12 5.90
CA LYS A 50 2.25 -19.15 4.85
C LYS A 50 3.42 -18.97 3.87
N VAL A 51 3.97 -17.76 3.77
CA VAL A 51 5.05 -17.41 2.83
C VAL A 51 6.36 -17.13 3.57
N ILE A 52 6.35 -16.24 4.56
CA ILE A 52 7.60 -15.69 5.13
C ILE A 52 8.40 -16.67 6.01
N HIS A 53 7.87 -17.88 6.24
CA HIS A 53 8.54 -18.96 6.97
C HIS A 53 9.04 -20.09 6.06
N GLN A 54 8.87 -19.97 4.74
CA GLN A 54 9.47 -20.91 3.80
C GLN A 54 10.99 -20.67 3.71
N GLU A 55 11.74 -21.69 3.25
CA GLU A 55 13.21 -21.63 3.14
C GLU A 55 13.70 -20.47 2.27
N ASP A 56 12.98 -20.23 1.16
CA ASP A 56 13.16 -19.06 0.30
C ASP A 56 11.78 -18.50 -0.08
N TYR A 57 11.70 -17.18 -0.23
CA TYR A 57 10.49 -16.45 -0.59
C TYR A 57 10.84 -15.04 -1.06
N ASP A 58 9.85 -14.37 -1.65
CA ASP A 58 9.86 -12.93 -1.88
C ASP A 58 8.61 -12.26 -1.27
N VAL A 59 8.75 -11.03 -0.80
CA VAL A 59 7.64 -10.13 -0.45
C VAL A 59 7.73 -8.93 -1.38
N ILE A 60 6.76 -8.77 -2.28
CA ILE A 60 6.73 -7.68 -3.25
C ILE A 60 5.68 -6.67 -2.82
N LEU A 61 6.13 -5.44 -2.55
CA LEU A 61 5.30 -4.27 -2.32
C LEU A 61 5.05 -3.61 -3.67
N THR A 62 3.79 -3.43 -4.07
CA THR A 62 3.48 -2.93 -5.40
C THR A 62 2.30 -1.96 -5.44
N GLY A 63 2.35 -1.02 -6.37
CA GLY A 63 1.29 -0.05 -6.66
C GLY A 63 1.65 0.82 -7.86
N ALA A 64 0.69 1.60 -8.35
CA ALA A 64 0.92 2.60 -9.41
C ALA A 64 0.94 4.03 -8.84
N GLY A 65 1.86 4.87 -9.34
CA GLY A 65 1.99 6.27 -8.95
C GLY A 65 2.23 6.44 -7.46
N THR A 66 1.46 7.31 -6.79
CA THR A 66 1.59 7.52 -5.33
C THR A 66 1.46 6.23 -4.52
N SER A 67 0.74 5.22 -5.03
CA SER A 67 0.60 3.93 -4.34
C SER A 67 1.92 3.14 -4.31
N GLU A 68 2.78 3.30 -5.32
CA GLU A 68 4.13 2.71 -5.32
C GLU A 68 4.97 3.25 -4.16
N PHE A 69 4.81 4.54 -3.86
CA PHE A 69 5.61 5.21 -2.83
C PHE A 69 5.34 4.67 -1.42
N VAL A 70 4.20 4.01 -1.20
CA VAL A 70 3.94 3.25 0.04
C VAL A 70 4.98 2.14 0.21
N GLY A 71 5.24 1.37 -0.86
CA GLY A 71 6.27 0.34 -0.86
C GLY A 71 7.66 0.92 -0.62
N ASN A 72 7.99 2.01 -1.31
CA ASN A 72 9.31 2.66 -1.21
C ASN A 72 9.58 3.20 0.20
N ALA A 73 8.56 3.74 0.87
CA ALA A 73 8.66 4.23 2.25
C ALA A 73 8.90 3.11 3.27
N LEU A 74 8.30 1.93 3.05
CA LEU A 74 8.38 0.78 3.97
C LEU A 74 9.58 -0.13 3.72
N TYR A 75 10.07 -0.17 2.48
CA TYR A 75 11.10 -1.09 1.99
C TYR A 75 12.32 -1.14 2.91
N SER A 76 12.92 0.01 3.23
CA SER A 76 14.17 0.07 3.99
C SER A 76 14.07 -0.61 5.37
N TYR A 77 12.93 -0.46 6.02
CA TYR A 77 12.67 -1.09 7.32
C TYR A 77 12.37 -2.58 7.18
N LEU A 78 11.43 -2.95 6.31
CA LEU A 78 10.95 -4.32 6.18
C LEU A 78 12.00 -5.25 5.59
N ASN A 79 12.81 -4.77 4.65
CA ASN A 79 13.80 -5.60 3.98
C ASN A 79 14.82 -6.18 4.97
N ARG A 80 15.28 -5.40 5.95
CA ARG A 80 16.16 -5.90 7.02
C ARG A 80 15.46 -6.87 7.97
N LYS A 81 14.14 -6.71 8.18
CA LYS A 81 13.35 -7.57 9.07
C LYS A 81 13.06 -8.94 8.45
N LEU A 82 13.01 -9.02 7.12
CA LEU A 82 12.65 -10.22 6.37
C LEU A 82 13.83 -10.75 5.56
N ASN A 83 15.03 -10.76 6.18
CA ASN A 83 16.25 -11.35 5.61
C ASN A 83 16.55 -10.95 4.15
N TYR A 84 16.34 -9.66 3.84
CA TYR A 84 16.59 -9.06 2.53
C TYR A 84 15.76 -9.66 1.38
N LYS A 85 14.55 -10.17 1.68
CA LYS A 85 13.59 -10.75 0.73
C LYS A 85 12.45 -9.83 0.33
N VAL A 86 12.49 -8.55 0.72
CA VAL A 86 11.48 -7.56 0.35
C VAL A 86 11.93 -6.85 -0.92
N LYS A 87 10.97 -6.57 -1.79
CA LYS A 87 11.12 -5.83 -3.04
C LYS A 87 10.03 -4.75 -3.11
N SER A 88 10.32 -3.63 -3.75
CA SER A 88 9.34 -2.59 -4.04
C SER A 88 9.37 -2.34 -5.53
N TYR A 89 8.33 -2.78 -6.24
CA TYR A 89 8.23 -2.72 -7.70
C TYR A 89 6.90 -2.09 -8.08
N ALA A 90 6.90 -1.16 -9.03
CA ALA A 90 5.67 -0.57 -9.53
C ALA A 90 4.82 -1.62 -10.26
N THR A 91 3.50 -1.55 -10.14
CA THR A 91 2.61 -2.45 -10.90
C THR A 91 2.81 -2.27 -12.41
N THR A 92 3.13 -1.06 -12.86
CA THR A 92 3.45 -0.75 -14.26
C THR A 92 4.63 -1.57 -14.79
N ASP A 93 5.61 -1.87 -13.94
CA ASP A 93 6.79 -2.66 -14.32
C ASP A 93 6.45 -4.16 -14.33
N LEU A 94 5.73 -4.61 -13.29
CA LEU A 94 5.23 -5.98 -13.17
C LEU A 94 4.37 -6.37 -14.36
N THR A 95 3.42 -5.51 -14.75
CA THR A 95 2.52 -5.80 -15.87
C THR A 95 3.21 -5.82 -17.23
N ALA A 96 4.29 -5.05 -17.39
CA ALA A 96 4.99 -4.92 -18.65
C ALA A 96 5.97 -6.08 -18.91
N THR A 97 6.70 -6.50 -17.87
CA THR A 97 7.76 -7.53 -17.99
C THR A 97 7.86 -8.39 -16.71
N PRO A 98 6.82 -9.16 -16.36
CA PRO A 98 6.73 -9.88 -15.08
C PRO A 98 7.90 -10.83 -14.81
N GLU A 99 8.49 -11.41 -15.86
CA GLU A 99 9.63 -12.33 -15.81
C GLU A 99 10.90 -11.71 -15.20
N ASN A 100 11.02 -10.37 -15.21
CA ASN A 100 12.16 -9.67 -14.60
C ASN A 100 12.01 -9.49 -13.08
N TYR A 101 10.80 -9.63 -12.54
CA TYR A 101 10.48 -9.22 -11.18
C TYR A 101 9.98 -10.39 -10.30
N ILE A 102 9.26 -11.34 -10.90
CA ILE A 102 8.62 -12.45 -10.20
C ILE A 102 9.25 -13.77 -10.64
N SER A 103 9.72 -14.56 -9.67
CA SER A 103 10.23 -15.90 -9.95
C SER A 103 9.09 -16.92 -9.99
N ALA A 104 9.04 -17.71 -11.06
CA ALA A 104 8.08 -18.82 -11.19
C ALA A 104 8.31 -19.97 -10.19
N HIS A 105 9.44 -19.98 -9.48
CA HIS A 105 9.85 -21.07 -8.59
C HIS A 105 9.89 -20.67 -7.11
N LYS A 106 9.63 -19.41 -6.79
CA LYS A 106 9.65 -18.92 -5.41
C LYS A 106 8.25 -18.56 -4.93
N PRO A 107 7.86 -19.01 -3.72
CA PRO A 107 6.70 -18.47 -3.03
C PRO A 107 6.81 -16.95 -2.93
N THR A 108 5.77 -16.26 -3.37
CA THR A 108 5.75 -14.79 -3.38
C THR A 108 4.51 -14.28 -2.68
N LEU A 109 4.71 -13.37 -1.72
CA LEU A 109 3.64 -12.58 -1.13
C LEU A 109 3.60 -11.24 -1.87
N LEU A 110 2.60 -11.07 -2.73
CA LEU A 110 2.35 -9.81 -3.44
C LEU A 110 1.39 -8.94 -2.62
N ILE A 111 1.81 -7.72 -2.27
CA ILE A 111 1.04 -6.74 -1.50
C ILE A 111 0.72 -5.55 -2.42
N SER A 112 -0.50 -5.54 -2.95
CA SER A 112 -0.97 -4.53 -3.91
C SER A 112 -1.64 -3.34 -3.21
N TYR A 113 -1.11 -2.14 -3.44
CA TYR A 113 -1.66 -0.87 -2.98
C TYR A 113 -2.42 -0.18 -4.11
N GLY A 114 -3.69 0.17 -3.84
CA GLY A 114 -4.50 0.95 -4.77
C GLY A 114 -5.58 1.74 -4.03
N ARG A 115 -5.75 3.02 -4.41
CA ARG A 115 -6.80 3.88 -3.84
C ARG A 115 -8.20 3.50 -4.33
N SER A 116 -8.37 3.38 -5.65
CA SER A 116 -9.65 2.97 -6.26
C SER A 116 -9.78 1.46 -6.40
N GLY A 117 -8.66 0.73 -6.52
CA GLY A 117 -8.66 -0.69 -6.89
C GLY A 117 -8.91 -0.96 -8.38
N ASP A 118 -9.26 0.07 -9.16
CA ASP A 118 -9.67 -0.04 -10.56
C ASP A 118 -8.56 0.27 -11.57
N SER A 119 -7.30 0.42 -11.14
CA SER A 119 -6.19 0.58 -12.07
C SER A 119 -5.98 -0.74 -12.83
N PRO A 120 -6.02 -0.75 -14.19
CA PRO A 120 -5.79 -1.96 -14.96
C PRO A 120 -4.46 -2.64 -14.61
N GLU A 121 -3.44 -1.85 -14.31
CA GLU A 121 -2.13 -2.32 -13.91
C GLU A 121 -2.16 -3.00 -12.53
N SER A 122 -3.04 -2.57 -11.63
CA SER A 122 -3.22 -3.22 -10.33
C SER A 122 -3.92 -4.58 -10.43
N ILE A 123 -4.77 -4.76 -11.46
CA ILE A 123 -5.45 -6.03 -11.74
C ILE A 123 -4.54 -6.98 -12.53
N GLY A 124 -3.69 -6.43 -13.41
CA GLY A 124 -2.79 -7.21 -14.26
C GLY A 124 -1.47 -7.63 -13.58
N ALA A 125 -1.19 -7.12 -12.38
CA ALA A 125 0.03 -7.41 -11.61
C ALA A 125 -0.04 -8.71 -10.82
#